data_AF-A0A7C5X470-F1
#
_entry.id   AF-A0A7C5X470-F1
#
_cell.length_a   1.000
_cell.length_b   1.000
_cell.length_c   1.000
_cell.angle_alpha   90.00
_cell.angle_beta   90.00
_cell.angle_gamma   90.00
#
_symmetry.space_group_name_H-M   'P 1'
#
loop_
_entity.id
_entity.type
_entity.pdbx_description
1 polymer ?
#
loop_
_entity_poly.entity_id
_entity_poly.type
_entity_poly.pdbx_seq_one_letter_code
_entity_poly.pdbx_strand_id
1 'polypeptide(L)'
;MRFYLLLALVLFLQSSVLVGIFGSYLFVPDLLLSLLFLSNVRGPTNYARGFIGGFLLDVLLDTLGWHASGKLLALFVLSFIKRKFFIETLTSLMVVYLIVAFLEHSYRLLLFRSKFYYPLEPIPLLIGFLVELAVVYYFGKKLLKK
;
A
#
# COMPACT_ATOMS: atom_id res chain seq x y z
N MET A 1 -11.94 -2.39 -16.21
CA MET A 1 -12.94 -1.44 -15.67
C MET A 1 -13.10 -1.54 -14.15
N ARG A 2 -13.46 -2.70 -13.56
CA ARG A 2 -13.65 -2.83 -12.10
C ARG A 2 -12.45 -2.38 -11.25
N PHE A 3 -11.21 -2.69 -11.67
CA PHE A 3 -9.99 -2.24 -10.96
C PHE A 3 -9.84 -0.72 -10.95
N TYR A 4 -10.03 -0.04 -12.08
CA TYR A 4 -9.85 1.42 -12.17
C TYR A 4 -10.93 2.19 -11.39
N LEU A 5 -12.15 1.65 -11.30
CA LEU A 5 -13.20 2.20 -10.43
C LEU A 5 -12.82 2.08 -8.95
N LEU A 6 -12.34 0.90 -8.54
CA LEU A 6 -11.84 0.70 -7.17
C LEU A 6 -10.61 1.57 -6.88
N LEU A 7 -9.71 1.71 -7.85
CA LEU A 7 -8.55 2.59 -7.75
C LEU A 7 -9.01 4.03 -7.52
N ALA A 8 -9.90 4.56 -8.35
CA ALA A 8 -10.42 5.93 -8.18
C ALA A 8 -11.08 6.15 -6.81
N LEU A 9 -11.89 5.18 -6.35
CA LEU A 9 -12.50 5.23 -5.03
C LEU A 9 -11.45 5.24 -3.91
N VAL A 10 -10.44 4.37 -4.00
CA VAL A 10 -9.35 4.27 -3.02
C VAL A 10 -8.54 5.55 -3.00
N LEU A 11 -8.17 6.09 -4.16
CA LEU A 11 -7.44 7.35 -4.28
C LEU A 11 -8.21 8.49 -3.62
N PHE A 12 -9.50 8.62 -3.94
CA PHE A 12 -10.37 9.65 -3.35
C PHE A 12 -10.48 9.53 -1.82
N LEU A 13 -10.73 8.33 -1.31
CA LEU A 13 -10.80 8.10 0.14
C LEU A 13 -9.48 8.43 0.82
N GLN A 14 -8.36 8.00 0.22
CA GLN A 14 -7.03 8.20 0.77
C GLN A 14 -6.64 9.69 0.76
N SER A 15 -6.80 10.38 -0.38
CA SER A 15 -6.34 11.77 -0.53
C SER A 15 -7.24 12.80 0.15
N SER A 16 -8.55 12.58 0.16
CA SER A 16 -9.51 13.61 0.58
C SER A 16 -10.08 13.37 1.97
N VAL A 17 -10.33 12.11 2.34
CA VAL A 17 -10.98 11.77 3.62
C VAL A 17 -9.94 11.42 4.68
N LEU A 18 -9.07 10.45 4.37
CA LEU A 18 -8.13 9.92 5.36
C LEU A 18 -7.04 10.92 5.71
N VAL A 19 -6.50 11.67 4.74
CA VAL A 19 -5.56 12.77 5.04
C VAL A 19 -6.18 13.78 6.01
N GLY A 20 -7.47 14.11 5.86
CA GLY A 20 -8.17 15.00 6.77
C GLY A 20 -8.31 14.45 8.20
N ILE A 21 -8.49 13.13 8.34
CA ILE A 21 -8.62 12.47 9.65
C ILE A 21 -7.26 12.30 10.34
N PHE A 22 -6.22 11.92 9.60
CA PHE A 22 -4.89 11.60 10.14
C PHE A 22 -3.94 12.80 10.17
N GLY A 23 -4.35 13.94 9.62
CA GLY A 23 -3.60 15.21 9.61
C GLY A 23 -2.38 15.24 8.66
N SER A 24 -1.78 14.09 8.38
CA SER A 24 -0.63 13.95 7.48
C SER A 24 -0.73 12.67 6.66
N TYR A 25 -0.40 12.77 5.36
CA TYR A 25 -0.35 11.63 4.44
C TYR A 25 0.67 10.55 4.85
N LEU A 26 1.62 10.88 5.73
CA LEU A 26 2.59 9.91 6.25
C LEU A 26 1.94 8.85 7.15
N PHE A 27 0.82 9.19 7.81
CA PHE A 27 0.14 8.32 8.77
C PHE A 27 -1.13 7.69 8.21
N VAL A 28 -1.52 8.10 7.00
CA VAL A 28 -2.73 7.61 6.36
C VAL A 28 -2.58 6.13 6.00
N PRO A 29 -3.57 5.28 6.34
CA PRO A 29 -3.60 3.90 5.89
C PRO A 29 -3.45 3.80 4.37
N ASP A 30 -2.50 3.00 3.92
CA ASP A 30 -2.20 2.82 2.52
C ASP A 30 -3.11 1.78 1.85
N LEU A 31 -4.33 2.23 1.58
CA LEU A 31 -5.35 1.44 0.91
C LEU A 31 -4.95 1.10 -0.53
N LEU A 32 -4.17 1.96 -1.20
CA LEU A 32 -3.61 1.65 -2.52
C LEU A 32 -2.67 0.45 -2.46
N LEU A 33 -1.79 0.39 -1.46
CA LEU A 33 -0.88 -0.74 -1.27
C LEU A 33 -1.65 -2.03 -1.04
N SER A 34 -2.66 -1.98 -0.16
CA SER A 34 -3.56 -3.11 0.10
C SER A 34 -4.22 -3.60 -1.19
N LEU A 35 -4.77 -2.69 -2.01
CA LEU A 35 -5.41 -3.03 -3.29
C LEU A 35 -4.41 -3.63 -4.29
N LEU A 36 -3.23 -3.02 -4.43
CA LEU A 36 -2.18 -3.50 -5.33
C LEU A 36 -1.66 -4.87 -4.90
N PHE A 37 -1.45 -5.08 -3.62
CA PHE A 37 -1.03 -6.37 -3.07
C PHE A 37 -2.05 -7.47 -3.39
N LEU A 38 -3.31 -7.28 -2.98
CA LEU A 38 -4.35 -8.28 -3.17
C LEU A 38 -4.64 -8.57 -4.65
N SER A 39 -4.52 -7.57 -5.52
CA SER A 39 -4.74 -7.75 -6.97
C SER A 39 -3.57 -8.42 -7.69
N ASN A 40 -2.38 -8.47 -7.08
CA ASN A 40 -1.17 -9.05 -7.68
C ASN A 40 -0.65 -10.28 -6.93
N VAL A 41 -1.24 -10.65 -5.78
CA VAL A 41 -0.78 -11.80 -4.97
C VAL A 41 -0.96 -13.12 -5.73
N ARG A 42 -2.04 -13.25 -6.49
CA ARG A 42 -2.30 -14.37 -7.41
C ARG A 42 -2.11 -13.88 -8.85
N GLY A 43 -1.10 -14.41 -9.53
CA GLY A 43 -0.82 -14.12 -10.93
C GLY A 43 0.38 -13.17 -11.17
N PRO A 44 0.55 -12.71 -12.43
CA PRO A 44 1.68 -11.89 -12.82
C PRO A 44 1.60 -10.50 -12.17
N THR A 45 2.76 -9.98 -11.73
CA THR A 45 2.85 -8.65 -11.14
C THR A 45 2.69 -7.58 -12.21
N ASN A 46 1.71 -6.70 -12.06
CA ASN A 46 1.43 -5.61 -12.98
C ASN A 46 2.04 -4.29 -12.47
N TYR A 47 3.27 -4.02 -12.87
CA TYR A 47 4.00 -2.81 -12.50
C TYR A 47 3.34 -1.53 -13.01
N ALA A 48 2.70 -1.56 -14.17
CA ALA A 48 2.03 -0.39 -14.74
C ALA A 48 0.89 0.08 -13.85
N ARG A 49 0.10 -0.84 -13.26
CA ARG A 49 -0.95 -0.47 -12.29
C ARG A 49 -0.38 0.14 -11.01
N GLY A 50 0.75 -0.37 -10.54
CA GLY A 50 1.45 0.20 -9.38
C GLY A 50 1.97 1.60 -9.65
N PHE A 51 2.63 1.79 -10.80
CA PHE A 51 3.14 3.10 -11.22
C PHE A 51 2.02 4.11 -11.41
N ILE A 52 0.98 3.79 -12.18
CA ILE A 52 -0.14 4.71 -12.44
C ILE A 52 -0.86 5.07 -11.13
N GLY A 53 -1.14 4.08 -10.28
CA GLY A 53 -1.80 4.33 -8.99
C GLY A 53 -0.96 5.22 -8.07
N GLY A 54 0.33 4.93 -7.95
CA GLY A 54 1.23 5.73 -7.12
C GLY A 54 1.45 7.14 -7.68
N PHE A 55 1.62 7.27 -8.99
CA PHE A 55 1.77 8.57 -9.66
C PHE A 55 0.53 9.44 -9.50
N LEU A 56 -0.67 8.86 -9.60
CA LEU A 56 -1.90 9.60 -9.35
C LEU A 56 -2.00 10.08 -7.90
N LEU A 57 -1.60 9.25 -6.91
CA LEU A 57 -1.49 9.73 -5.52
C LEU A 57 -0.47 10.86 -5.41
N ASP A 58 0.68 10.74 -6.07
CA ASP A 58 1.71 11.78 -6.02
C ASP A 58 1.22 13.12 -6.57
N VAL A 59 0.38 13.09 -7.62
CA VAL A 59 -0.26 14.31 -8.15
C VAL A 59 -1.31 14.86 -7.19
N LEU A 60 -2.11 14.00 -6.55
CA LEU A 60 -3.16 14.43 -5.62
C LEU A 60 -2.63 14.96 -4.29
N LEU A 61 -1.47 14.47 -3.84
CA LEU A 61 -0.88 14.78 -2.53
C LEU A 61 0.37 15.68 -2.63
N ASP A 62 0.80 16.02 -3.84
CA ASP A 62 2.00 16.80 -4.12
C ASP A 62 3.28 16.20 -3.50
N THR A 63 3.41 14.87 -3.56
CA THR A 63 4.50 14.11 -2.93
C THR A 63 5.63 13.74 -3.90
N LEU A 64 5.64 14.31 -5.13
CA LEU A 64 6.75 14.25 -6.10
C LEU A 64 7.41 12.86 -6.26
N GLY A 65 6.62 11.81 -6.46
CA GLY A 65 7.12 10.48 -6.84
C GLY A 65 7.34 9.49 -5.68
N TRP A 66 7.04 9.87 -4.44
CA TRP A 66 7.23 9.01 -3.27
C TRP A 66 6.29 7.81 -3.27
N HIS A 67 5.02 7.99 -3.63
CA HIS A 67 4.08 6.89 -3.71
C HIS A 67 4.39 6.01 -4.92
N ALA A 68 4.67 6.58 -6.10
CA ALA A 68 5.03 5.80 -7.28
C ALA A 68 6.25 4.90 -7.05
N SER A 69 7.35 5.46 -6.53
CA SER A 69 8.56 4.69 -6.23
C SER A 69 8.32 3.64 -5.14
N GLY A 70 7.62 4.00 -4.06
CA GLY A 70 7.24 3.05 -2.99
C GLY A 70 6.39 1.89 -3.50
N LYS A 71 5.39 2.14 -4.35
CA LYS A 71 4.53 1.08 -4.93
C LYS A 71 5.30 0.16 -5.86
N LEU A 72 6.23 0.70 -6.63
CA LEU A 72 7.10 -0.12 -7.48
C LEU A 72 8.01 -1.02 -6.63
N LEU A 73 8.59 -0.49 -5.55
CA LEU A 73 9.38 -1.28 -4.60
C LEU A 73 8.55 -2.40 -3.97
N ALA A 74 7.34 -2.09 -3.50
CA ALA A 74 6.43 -3.10 -2.94
C ALA A 74 6.10 -4.22 -3.93
N LEU A 75 5.78 -3.86 -5.19
CA LEU A 75 5.49 -4.83 -6.23
C LEU A 75 6.71 -5.66 -6.62
N PHE A 76 7.90 -5.06 -6.63
CA PHE A 76 9.16 -5.76 -6.85
C PHE A 76 9.40 -6.81 -5.76
N VAL A 77 9.30 -6.43 -4.48
CA VAL A 77 9.43 -7.35 -3.33
C VAL A 77 8.40 -8.47 -3.41
N LEU A 78 7.13 -8.15 -3.68
CA LEU A 78 6.08 -9.15 -3.86
C LEU A 78 6.42 -10.12 -5.01
N SER A 79 6.90 -9.61 -6.14
CA SER A 79 7.29 -10.44 -7.28
C SER A 79 8.44 -11.39 -6.93
N PHE A 80 9.40 -10.93 -6.12
CA PHE A 80 10.53 -11.72 -5.67
C PHE A 80 10.09 -12.83 -4.72
N ILE A 81 9.21 -12.51 -3.76
CA ILE A 81 8.67 -13.48 -2.80
C ILE A 81 7.87 -14.56 -3.54
N LYS A 82 6.97 -14.18 -4.45
CA LYS A 82 6.14 -15.12 -5.23
C LYS A 82 6.96 -16.09 -6.10
N ARG A 83 8.19 -15.74 -6.49
CA ARG A 83 9.08 -16.65 -7.24
C ARG A 83 9.63 -17.79 -6.38
N LYS A 84 9.72 -17.59 -5.07
CA LYS A 84 10.34 -18.55 -4.14
C LYS A 84 9.33 -19.22 -3.20
N PHE A 85 8.20 -18.58 -2.93
CA PHE A 85 7.23 -19.01 -1.94
C PHE A 85 5.81 -19.06 -2.51
N PHE A 86 5.08 -20.12 -2.18
CA PHE A 86 3.65 -20.24 -2.46
C PHE A 86 2.83 -19.60 -1.33
N ILE A 87 1.89 -18.73 -1.69
CA ILE A 87 1.03 -18.00 -0.76
C ILE A 87 -0.37 -18.61 -0.81
N GLU A 88 -0.59 -19.65 0.00
CA GLU A 88 -1.83 -20.43 -0.01
C GLU A 88 -2.66 -20.25 1.27
N THR A 89 -2.00 -19.98 2.39
CA THR A 89 -2.67 -19.81 3.68
C THR A 89 -2.86 -18.34 4.02
N LEU A 90 -3.88 -18.04 4.82
CA LEU A 90 -4.12 -16.67 5.30
C LEU A 90 -2.93 -16.14 6.08
N THR A 91 -2.29 -16.99 6.88
CA THR A 91 -1.09 -16.63 7.64
C THR A 91 0.06 -16.28 6.72
N SER A 92 0.33 -17.07 5.68
CA SER A 92 1.37 -16.75 4.69
C SER A 92 1.09 -15.43 3.97
N LEU A 93 -0.18 -15.17 3.60
CA LEU A 93 -0.58 -13.92 2.95
C LEU A 93 -0.35 -12.71 3.85
N MET A 94 -0.72 -12.80 5.13
CA MET A 94 -0.53 -11.72 6.10
C MET A 94 0.95 -11.46 6.37
N VAL A 95 1.78 -12.50 6.51
CA VAL A 95 3.22 -12.36 6.71
C VAL A 95 3.87 -11.69 5.50
N VAL A 96 3.53 -12.11 4.28
CA VAL A 96 4.07 -11.49 3.07
C VAL A 96 3.63 -10.04 2.95
N TYR A 97 2.36 -9.73 3.25
CA TYR A 97 1.89 -8.34 3.28
C TYR A 97 2.68 -7.51 4.29
N LEU A 98 2.89 -8.04 5.49
CA LEU A 98 3.61 -7.34 6.56
C LEU A 98 5.04 -7.00 6.13
N ILE A 99 5.75 -7.92 5.46
CA ILE A 99 7.09 -7.66 4.91
C ILE A 99 7.04 -6.56 3.84
N VAL A 100 6.11 -6.68 2.88
CA VAL A 100 5.98 -5.72 1.78
C VAL A 100 5.63 -4.33 2.30
N ALA A 101 4.65 -4.24 3.20
CA ALA A 101 4.20 -2.99 3.78
C ALA A 101 5.28 -2.36 4.67
N PHE A 102 5.99 -3.15 5.47
CA PHE A 102 7.06 -2.63 6.31
C PHE A 102 8.19 -2.00 5.48
N LEU A 103 8.64 -2.68 4.41
CA LEU A 103 9.68 -2.17 3.52
C LEU A 103 9.22 -0.90 2.79
N GLU A 104 7.99 -0.88 2.30
CA GLU A 104 7.44 0.26 1.57
C GLU A 104 7.23 1.49 2.47
N HIS A 105 6.69 1.31 3.67
CA HIS A 105 6.51 2.40 4.63
C HIS A 105 7.85 2.94 5.12
N SER A 106 8.80 2.05 5.41
CA SER A 106 10.16 2.46 5.81
C SER A 106 10.84 3.25 4.69
N TYR A 107 10.69 2.81 3.43
CA TYR A 107 11.23 3.52 2.27
C TYR A 107 10.59 4.91 2.12
N ARG A 108 9.26 5.02 2.19
CA ARG A 108 8.57 6.32 2.12
C ARG A 108 8.93 7.24 3.28
N LEU A 109 9.07 6.69 4.48
CA LEU A 109 9.47 7.46 5.66
C LEU A 109 10.89 8.02 5.51
N LEU A 110 11.82 7.24 4.96
CA LEU A 110 13.17 7.71 4.65
C LEU A 110 13.16 8.83 3.59
N LEU A 111 12.39 8.65 2.51
CA LEU A 111 12.24 9.69 1.49
C LEU A 111 11.61 10.96 2.05
N PHE A 112 10.56 10.81 2.86
CA PHE A 112 9.91 11.94 3.53
C PHE A 112 10.89 12.68 4.44
N ARG A 113 11.63 11.95 5.27
CA ARG A 113 12.61 12.52 6.22
C ARG A 113 13.79 13.20 5.53
N SER A 114 14.09 12.83 4.28
CA SER A 114 15.13 13.53 3.50
C SER A 114 14.74 14.97 3.13
N LYS A 115 13.44 15.29 3.08
CA LYS A 115 12.92 16.59 2.65
C LYS A 115 12.17 17.36 3.74
N PHE A 116 11.53 16.66 4.67
CA PHE A 116 10.68 17.26 5.70
C PHE A 116 11.07 16.81 7.12
N TYR A 117 11.22 17.78 8.01
CA TYR A 117 11.39 17.57 9.44
C TYR A 117 10.03 17.59 10.16
N TYR A 118 9.13 16.66 9.81
CA TYR A 118 7.83 16.53 10.47
C TYR A 118 7.94 15.59 11.69
N PRO A 119 7.31 15.92 12.83
CA PRO A 119 7.32 15.06 14.02
C PRO A 119 6.73 13.68 13.72
N LEU A 120 7.40 12.61 14.14
CA LEU A 120 6.86 11.27 13.99
C LEU A 120 5.83 11.03 15.10
N GLU A 121 4.60 10.76 14.71
CA GLU A 121 3.52 10.41 15.62
C GLU A 121 3.29 8.90 15.55
N PRO A 122 3.77 8.12 16.53
CA PRO A 122 3.73 6.67 16.47
C PRO A 122 2.30 6.10 16.56
N ILE A 123 1.39 6.80 17.23
CA ILE A 123 0.01 6.34 17.42
C ILE A 123 -0.78 6.36 16.09
N PRO A 124 -0.87 7.50 15.36
CA PRO A 124 -1.48 7.53 14.03
C PRO A 124 -0.88 6.52 13.06
N LEU A 125 0.45 6.38 13.08
CA LEU A 125 1.16 5.42 12.21
C LEU A 125 0.76 3.97 12.52
N LEU A 126 0.70 3.59 13.80
CA LEU A 126 0.26 2.26 14.22
C LEU A 126 -1.20 2.00 13.85
N ILE A 127 -2.09 2.97 14.09
CA ILE A 127 -3.51 2.86 13.74
C ILE A 127 -3.68 2.69 12.23
N GLY A 128 -2.98 3.51 11.42
CA GLY A 128 -3.00 3.41 9.97
C GLY A 128 -2.57 2.02 9.49
N PHE A 129 -1.48 1.52 10.04
CA PHE A 129 -0.98 0.18 9.71
C PHE A 129 -1.94 -0.95 10.12
N LEU A 130 -2.59 -0.85 11.28
CA LEU A 130 -3.59 -1.81 11.72
C LEU A 130 -4.83 -1.83 10.81
N VAL A 131 -5.25 -0.67 10.31
CA VAL A 131 -6.36 -0.56 9.34
C VAL A 131 -6.00 -1.28 8.04
N GLU A 132 -4.79 -1.09 7.51
CA GLU A 132 -4.32 -1.82 6.33
C GLU A 132 -4.33 -3.33 6.56
N LEU A 133 -3.80 -3.79 7.69
CA LEU A 133 -3.80 -5.22 8.03
C LEU A 133 -5.22 -5.77 8.10
N ALA A 134 -6.16 -5.03 8.68
CA ALA A 134 -7.56 -5.43 8.75
C ALA A 134 -8.19 -5.56 7.34
N VAL A 135 -7.89 -4.61 6.45
CA VAL A 135 -8.33 -4.64 5.04
C VAL A 135 -7.78 -5.88 4.34
N VAL A 136 -6.46 -6.11 4.43
CA VAL A 136 -5.82 -7.27 3.79
C VAL A 136 -6.31 -8.59 4.38
N TYR A 137 -6.52 -8.66 5.68
CA TYR A 137 -7.07 -9.85 6.34
C TYR A 137 -8.49 -10.16 5.82
N TYR A 138 -9.38 -9.16 5.81
CA TYR A 138 -10.77 -9.33 5.42
C TYR A 138 -10.90 -9.75 3.95
N PHE A 139 -10.25 -9.03 3.04
CA PHE A 139 -10.32 -9.32 1.61
C PHE A 139 -9.46 -10.53 1.22
N GLY A 140 -8.31 -10.74 1.87
CA GLY A 140 -7.45 -11.90 1.70
C GLY A 140 -8.15 -13.20 2.05
N LYS A 141 -8.93 -13.22 3.14
CA LYS A 141 -9.78 -14.38 3.51
C LYS A 141 -10.77 -14.74 2.39
N LYS A 142 -11.38 -13.75 1.74
CA LYS A 142 -12.30 -13.97 0.62
C LYS A 142 -11.58 -14.43 -0.65
N LEU A 143 -10.35 -13.94 -0.86
CA LEU A 143 -9.53 -14.29 -2.01
C LEU A 143 -9.01 -15.73 -1.93
N LEU A 144 -8.66 -16.22 -0.73
CA LEU A 144 -8.17 -17.58 -0.52
C LEU A 144 -9.25 -18.67 -0.52
N LYS A 145 -10.51 -18.30 -0.26
CA LYS A 145 -11.67 -19.22 -0.34
C LYS A 145 -12.11 -19.57 -1.77
N LYS A 146 -11.59 -18.85 -2.76
CA LYS A 146 -11.77 -19.15 -4.19
C LYS A 146 -10.56 -19.91 -4.71
#